data_AF-A0A3M0LPR9-F1
#
_entry.id   AF-A0A3M0LPR9-F1
#
_cell.length_a   1.000
_cell.length_b   1.000
_cell.length_c   1.000
_cell.angle_alpha   90.00
_cell.angle_beta   90.00
_cell.angle_gamma   90.00
#
_symmetry.space_group_name_H-M   'P 1'
#
loop_
_entity.id
_entity.type
_entity.pdbx_description
1 polymer ?
#
loop_
_entity_poly.entity_id
_entity_poly.type
_entity_poly.pdbx_seq_one_letter_code
_entity_poly.pdbx_strand_id
1 'polypeptide(L)'
;MKLTKIASMVMTSATVLSTVAAATPAIIQAKTQEGNAKMNGGKALPDTNHSTVGIGFSQDQDAKPDPNKHHDDDGVGYLRLQYVPAVLDFGSHTKFNPAAPIFTAAGTNLNNTTNDTNKGYAGADNQTPKLTTANPYLRGVNGKTWVTVVDKQNSRTDTDDKNNKITGDWQLSVKADGPLTTGSGASAKTITGAKLAFNNTAAGHTANVFGLTQNVADKGYTSNDDSIIDAITTKNLTVNLAADSTAVQVGTTVSVTSSGGAYVFAWDPSDIQLALPTDANIAAGTYTTSLTWTLSTGIK
;
A
#
# COMPACT_ATOMS: atom_id res chain seq x y z
N MET A 1 0.77 13.65 -56.32
CA MET A 1 -0.29 14.11 -55.39
C MET A 1 -0.48 13.05 -54.32
N LYS A 2 -0.60 13.50 -53.07
CA LYS A 2 -0.68 12.68 -51.85
C LYS A 2 -2.04 11.98 -51.77
N LEU A 3 -2.05 10.73 -51.34
CA LEU A 3 -3.22 10.14 -50.69
C LEU A 3 -2.79 9.34 -49.46
N THR A 4 -3.34 9.81 -48.36
CA THR A 4 -3.01 9.56 -46.97
C THR A 4 -3.46 8.16 -46.57
N LYS A 5 -2.53 7.30 -46.13
CA LYS A 5 -2.87 6.05 -45.44
C LYS A 5 -3.20 6.39 -43.99
N ILE A 6 -4.47 6.36 -43.65
CA ILE A 6 -4.94 6.38 -42.26
C ILE A 6 -4.54 5.03 -41.66
N ALA A 7 -3.50 5.03 -40.84
CA ALA A 7 -3.17 3.89 -39.99
C ALA A 7 -4.17 3.89 -38.83
N SER A 8 -5.22 3.09 -38.96
CA SER A 8 -6.13 2.77 -37.87
C SER A 8 -5.36 1.98 -36.80
N MET A 9 -4.86 2.66 -35.78
CA MET A 9 -4.41 2.02 -34.54
C MET A 9 -5.67 1.57 -33.78
N VAL A 10 -6.10 0.33 -34.02
CA VAL A 10 -6.97 -0.38 -33.10
C VAL A 10 -6.11 -0.77 -31.90
N MET A 11 -6.03 0.10 -30.89
CA MET A 11 -5.51 -0.31 -29.59
C MET A 11 -6.59 -1.16 -28.93
N THR A 12 -6.32 -2.47 -28.86
CA THR A 12 -7.05 -3.43 -28.04
C THR A 12 -7.13 -2.90 -26.61
N SER A 13 -8.31 -2.41 -26.25
CA SER A 13 -8.69 -2.07 -24.88
C SER A 13 -8.61 -3.34 -24.03
N ALA A 14 -7.51 -3.52 -23.31
CA ALA A 14 -7.40 -4.54 -22.28
C ALA A 14 -8.29 -4.14 -21.10
N THR A 15 -9.57 -4.50 -21.18
CA THR A 15 -10.41 -4.61 -19.99
C THR A 15 -9.78 -5.67 -19.09
N VAL A 16 -9.12 -5.22 -18.01
CA VAL A 16 -8.62 -6.11 -16.97
C VAL A 16 -9.83 -6.64 -16.19
N LEU A 17 -10.44 -7.72 -16.71
CA LEU A 17 -11.30 -8.60 -15.90
C LEU A 17 -10.39 -9.57 -15.15
N SER A 18 -9.85 -9.14 -14.01
CA SER A 18 -9.18 -10.02 -13.06
C SER A 18 -10.19 -10.49 -12.01
N THR A 19 -10.97 -11.53 -12.33
CA THR A 19 -11.64 -12.33 -11.30
C THR A 19 -10.60 -13.23 -10.64
N VAL A 20 -9.86 -12.69 -9.67
CA VAL A 20 -9.06 -13.52 -8.77
C VAL A 20 -9.97 -13.94 -7.63
N ALA A 21 -10.34 -15.21 -7.60
CA ALA A 21 -10.88 -15.83 -6.40
C ALA A 21 -9.85 -15.61 -5.28
N ALA A 22 -10.25 -14.88 -4.23
CA ALA A 22 -9.40 -14.70 -3.06
C ALA A 22 -9.21 -16.07 -2.40
N ALA A 23 -8.09 -16.74 -2.73
CA ALA A 23 -7.65 -17.88 -1.97
C ALA A 23 -7.30 -17.36 -0.56
N THR A 24 -8.07 -17.77 0.44
CA THR A 24 -7.73 -17.54 1.84
C THR A 24 -6.35 -18.20 2.07
N PRO A 25 -5.29 -17.45 2.37
CA PRO A 25 -3.98 -18.04 2.59
C PRO A 25 -4.07 -19.06 3.74
N ALA A 26 -3.49 -20.23 3.56
CA ALA A 26 -3.28 -21.16 4.66
C ALA A 26 -2.43 -20.44 5.72
N ILE A 27 -2.96 -20.33 6.95
CA ILE A 27 -2.28 -19.64 8.06
C ILE A 27 -1.09 -20.51 8.47
N ILE A 28 0.09 -20.17 7.98
CA ILE A 28 1.34 -20.63 8.58
C ILE A 28 1.58 -19.69 9.76
N GLN A 29 1.70 -20.25 10.96
CA GLN A 29 1.57 -19.50 12.21
C GLN A 29 2.91 -18.89 12.66
N ALA A 30 3.05 -17.57 12.61
CA ALA A 30 4.22 -16.88 13.16
C ALA A 30 4.27 -17.01 14.66
N LYS A 31 5.44 -17.39 15.19
CA LYS A 31 5.71 -17.56 16.63
C LYS A 31 5.82 -16.21 17.36
N THR A 32 4.78 -15.37 17.24
CA THR A 32 4.50 -14.20 18.04
C THR A 32 2.98 -14.14 18.24
N GLN A 33 2.54 -14.31 19.48
CA GLN A 33 1.13 -14.28 19.84
C GLN A 33 0.53 -12.88 19.66
N GLU A 34 -0.62 -12.79 19.00
CA GLU A 34 -1.43 -11.58 18.89
C GLU A 34 -2.01 -11.18 20.25
N GLY A 35 -2.25 -9.89 20.44
CA GLY A 35 -2.69 -9.30 21.70
C GLY A 35 -1.62 -9.24 22.80
N ASN A 36 -0.43 -9.81 22.57
CA ASN A 36 0.63 -9.88 23.57
C ASN A 36 1.77 -8.88 23.30
N ALA A 37 1.52 -7.61 23.63
CA ALA A 37 2.51 -6.53 23.46
C ALA A 37 3.85 -6.84 24.15
N LYS A 38 3.82 -7.44 25.36
CA LYS A 38 5.04 -7.79 26.09
C LYS A 38 5.91 -8.74 25.27
N MET A 39 5.33 -9.82 24.75
CA MET A 39 6.10 -10.81 24.01
C MET A 39 6.62 -10.25 22.68
N ASN A 40 5.86 -9.39 22.01
CA ASN A 40 6.35 -8.73 20.80
C ASN A 40 7.28 -7.54 21.10
N GLY A 41 7.70 -7.27 22.33
CA GLY A 41 8.69 -6.20 22.60
C GLY A 41 8.09 -4.80 22.64
N GLY A 42 6.84 -4.67 23.07
CA GLY A 42 6.16 -3.42 23.44
C GLY A 42 4.95 -3.05 22.57
N LYS A 43 4.79 -3.65 21.39
CA LYS A 43 3.67 -3.37 20.46
C LYS A 43 2.91 -4.66 20.14
N ALA A 44 1.61 -4.73 20.42
CA ALA A 44 0.83 -5.93 20.13
C ALA A 44 0.59 -6.10 18.62
N LEU A 45 0.48 -7.35 18.17
CA LEU A 45 -0.07 -7.71 16.86
C LEU A 45 -1.57 -8.04 17.00
N PRO A 46 -2.40 -7.90 15.96
CA PRO A 46 -2.05 -7.32 14.67
C PRO A 46 -1.70 -5.82 14.79
N ASP A 47 -0.69 -5.41 14.04
CA ASP A 47 -0.28 -4.01 13.95
C ASP A 47 -0.91 -3.37 12.71
N THR A 48 -1.49 -2.19 12.87
CA THR A 48 -2.26 -1.53 11.80
C THR A 48 -1.83 -0.10 11.60
N ASN A 49 -1.68 0.33 10.35
CA ASN A 49 -1.43 1.73 9.97
C ASN A 49 -2.30 2.09 8.76
N HIS A 50 -2.42 3.38 8.43
CA HIS A 50 -3.38 3.86 7.44
C HIS A 50 -2.74 4.68 6.31
N SER A 51 -3.39 4.62 5.14
CA SER A 51 -3.12 5.50 4.01
C SER A 51 -4.40 6.25 3.62
N THR A 52 -4.27 7.52 3.24
CA THR A 52 -5.34 8.23 2.54
C THR A 52 -5.26 7.97 1.05
N VAL A 53 -6.38 7.62 0.41
CA VAL A 53 -6.53 7.58 -1.05
C VAL A 53 -7.29 8.84 -1.44
N GLY A 54 -6.77 9.65 -2.37
CA GLY A 54 -7.38 10.92 -2.75
C GLY A 54 -7.41 11.18 -4.26
N ILE A 55 -8.52 11.72 -4.76
CA ILE A 55 -8.70 12.19 -6.14
C ILE A 55 -9.56 13.46 -6.19
N GLY A 56 -9.22 14.42 -7.05
CA GLY A 56 -9.98 15.67 -7.22
C GLY A 56 -10.64 15.82 -8.59
N PHE A 57 -11.81 16.45 -8.64
CA PHE A 57 -12.49 16.87 -9.88
C PHE A 57 -12.91 18.35 -9.79
N SER A 58 -12.41 19.16 -10.72
CA SER A 58 -12.73 20.58 -10.99
C SER A 58 -13.38 21.36 -9.84
N GLN A 59 -12.51 21.77 -8.90
CA GLN A 59 -12.69 22.84 -7.91
C GLN A 59 -13.95 22.77 -7.02
N ASP A 60 -13.77 22.06 -5.89
CA ASP A 60 -13.98 22.65 -4.56
C ASP A 60 -12.85 22.11 -3.67
N GLN A 61 -11.97 22.98 -3.15
CA GLN A 61 -10.68 22.63 -2.54
C GLN A 61 -10.70 22.56 -0.99
N ASP A 62 -11.87 22.36 -0.40
CA ASP A 62 -11.99 22.41 1.06
C ASP A 62 -11.48 21.16 1.78
N ALA A 63 -11.26 20.04 1.06
CA ALA A 63 -10.67 18.84 1.64
C ALA A 63 -9.15 18.84 1.41
N LYS A 64 -8.41 19.41 2.37
CA LYS A 64 -7.02 19.04 2.58
C LYS A 64 -6.97 17.60 3.10
N PRO A 65 -5.88 16.85 2.87
CA PRO A 65 -5.66 15.58 3.57
C PRO A 65 -5.95 15.79 5.06
N ASP A 66 -6.55 14.81 5.73
CA ASP A 66 -6.40 14.73 7.18
C ASP A 66 -5.09 13.98 7.44
N PRO A 67 -3.95 14.67 7.62
CA PRO A 67 -2.66 14.02 7.85
C PRO A 67 -2.63 13.27 9.18
N ASN A 68 -3.65 13.41 10.04
CA ASN A 68 -3.59 13.00 11.44
C ASN A 68 -4.00 11.54 11.70
N LYS A 69 -4.28 10.75 10.66
CA LYS A 69 -4.63 9.32 10.82
C LYS A 69 -3.53 8.34 10.41
N HIS A 70 -2.33 8.84 10.10
CA HIS A 70 -1.10 8.06 10.03
C HIS A 70 -0.44 8.08 11.41
N HIS A 71 0.01 6.94 11.93
CA HIS A 71 0.87 6.94 13.11
C HIS A 71 2.33 6.72 12.69
N ASP A 72 3.23 7.49 13.28
CA ASP A 72 4.67 7.33 13.08
C ASP A 72 5.16 6.04 13.75
N ASP A 73 6.11 5.32 13.12
CA ASP A 73 6.75 4.16 13.76
C ASP A 73 7.62 4.63 14.93
N ASP A 74 7.21 4.24 16.14
CA ASP A 74 7.97 4.46 17.37
C ASP A 74 9.17 3.50 17.51
N GLY A 75 9.31 2.53 16.60
CA GLY A 75 10.41 1.56 16.58
C GLY A 75 10.22 0.40 17.56
N VAL A 76 9.06 0.34 18.20
CA VAL A 76 8.72 -0.64 19.23
C VAL A 76 8.12 -1.87 18.56
N GLY A 77 8.58 -3.04 18.96
CA GLY A 77 8.15 -4.30 18.37
C GLY A 77 9.29 -5.08 17.70
N TYR A 78 9.33 -6.40 17.96
CA TYR A 78 10.19 -7.30 17.19
C TYR A 78 9.65 -7.47 15.77
N LEU A 79 8.36 -7.74 15.63
CA LEU A 79 7.64 -7.76 14.36
C LEU A 79 6.67 -6.57 14.32
N ARG A 80 6.81 -5.67 13.35
CA ARG A 80 6.00 -4.45 13.28
C ARG A 80 5.84 -3.90 11.86
N LEU A 81 4.75 -3.17 11.66
CA LEU A 81 4.51 -2.40 10.46
C LEU A 81 5.21 -1.04 10.60
N GLN A 82 6.35 -0.90 9.93
CA GLN A 82 7.23 0.26 10.10
C GLN A 82 6.82 1.45 9.25
N TYR A 83 6.34 1.21 8.03
CA TYR A 83 5.95 2.31 7.16
C TYR A 83 4.82 1.89 6.25
N VAL A 84 3.86 2.78 6.08
CA VAL A 84 2.85 2.75 5.03
C VAL A 84 2.85 4.12 4.34
N PRO A 85 2.54 4.22 3.05
CA PRO A 85 2.50 5.52 2.41
C PRO A 85 1.35 6.33 3.01
N ALA A 86 1.64 7.48 3.60
CA ALA A 86 0.60 8.31 4.22
C ALA A 86 -0.52 8.68 3.23
N VAL A 87 -0.17 8.89 1.96
CA VAL A 87 -1.09 9.26 0.89
C VAL A 87 -0.82 8.45 -0.38
N LEU A 88 -1.90 8.02 -1.04
CA LEU A 88 -1.94 7.57 -2.43
C LEU A 88 -2.73 8.61 -3.24
N ASP A 89 -2.00 9.41 -4.00
CA ASP A 89 -2.49 10.64 -4.63
C ASP A 89 -2.74 10.43 -6.12
N PHE A 90 -4.02 10.45 -6.52
CA PHE A 90 -4.45 10.23 -7.90
C PHE A 90 -4.60 11.53 -8.71
N GLY A 91 -4.15 12.66 -8.14
CA GLY A 91 -4.16 13.95 -8.80
C GLY A 91 -5.54 14.60 -8.84
N SER A 92 -5.56 15.79 -9.42
CA SER A 92 -6.77 16.57 -9.67
C SER A 92 -7.04 16.65 -11.16
N HIS A 93 -8.32 16.57 -11.51
CA HIS A 93 -8.79 16.36 -12.88
C HIS A 93 -9.86 17.35 -13.27
N THR A 94 -10.00 17.64 -14.56
CA THR A 94 -11.01 18.59 -15.05
C THR A 94 -12.41 18.01 -14.92
N LYS A 95 -12.63 16.76 -15.30
CA LYS A 95 -13.92 16.07 -15.11
C LYS A 95 -13.74 14.57 -15.19
N PHE A 96 -14.74 13.83 -14.73
CA PHE A 96 -14.79 12.40 -14.99
C PHE A 96 -15.16 12.14 -16.46
N ASN A 97 -14.45 11.22 -17.10
CA ASN A 97 -14.73 10.73 -18.44
C ASN A 97 -14.89 9.20 -18.37
N PRO A 98 -16.11 8.65 -18.55
CA PRO A 98 -16.33 7.21 -18.57
C PRO A 98 -15.47 6.42 -19.56
N ALA A 99 -15.01 7.04 -20.65
CA ALA A 99 -14.13 6.40 -21.64
C ALA A 99 -12.66 6.31 -21.18
N ALA A 100 -12.28 7.05 -20.13
CA ALA A 100 -10.96 7.02 -19.50
C ALA A 100 -11.12 7.05 -17.97
N PRO A 101 -11.56 5.92 -17.36
CA PRO A 101 -11.97 5.88 -15.96
C PRO A 101 -10.84 5.52 -14.99
N ILE A 102 -9.60 5.39 -15.48
CA ILE A 102 -8.46 4.89 -14.71
C ILE A 102 -7.52 6.05 -14.41
N PHE A 103 -7.16 6.22 -13.15
CA PHE A 103 -6.24 7.22 -12.66
C PHE A 103 -5.06 6.53 -11.97
N THR A 104 -3.86 7.11 -12.03
CA THR A 104 -2.67 6.53 -11.37
C THR A 104 -2.24 7.36 -10.17
N ALA A 105 -1.56 6.73 -9.20
CA ALA A 105 -0.99 7.43 -8.05
C ALA A 105 0.20 8.36 -8.42
N ALA A 106 0.56 8.42 -9.72
CA ALA A 106 1.44 9.46 -10.28
C ALA A 106 0.70 10.77 -10.62
N GLY A 107 -0.59 10.87 -10.30
CA GLY A 107 -1.41 12.04 -10.55
C GLY A 107 -1.81 12.21 -12.02
N THR A 108 -2.19 11.12 -12.69
CA THR A 108 -2.55 11.14 -14.12
C THR A 108 -3.81 10.35 -14.43
N ASN A 109 -4.66 10.87 -15.32
CA ASN A 109 -5.73 10.11 -15.97
C ASN A 109 -5.17 9.29 -17.13
N LEU A 110 -5.15 7.97 -16.95
CA LEU A 110 -4.67 7.03 -17.93
C LEU A 110 -5.52 7.11 -19.20
N ASN A 111 -4.86 7.28 -20.35
CA ASN A 111 -5.48 7.48 -21.67
C ASN A 111 -6.23 8.81 -21.86
N ASN A 112 -6.11 9.77 -20.93
CA ASN A 112 -6.69 11.10 -21.09
C ASN A 112 -5.91 12.17 -20.30
N THR A 113 -4.61 12.31 -20.56
CA THR A 113 -3.72 13.22 -19.81
C THR A 113 -4.07 14.70 -19.97
N THR A 114 -4.83 15.08 -21.00
CA THR A 114 -5.37 16.45 -21.14
C THR A 114 -6.41 16.79 -20.08
N ASN A 115 -6.89 15.79 -19.33
CA ASN A 115 -7.79 15.96 -18.20
C ASN A 115 -7.07 16.36 -16.90
N ASP A 116 -5.76 16.15 -16.81
CA ASP A 116 -4.97 16.38 -15.60
C ASP A 116 -4.84 17.89 -15.35
N THR A 117 -5.25 18.37 -14.17
CA THR A 117 -5.10 19.79 -13.78
C THR A 117 -3.95 20.00 -12.83
N ASN A 118 -3.79 19.13 -11.84
CA ASN A 118 -2.67 19.12 -10.91
C ASN A 118 -2.24 17.69 -10.60
N LYS A 119 -0.95 17.52 -10.29
CA LYS A 119 -0.39 16.23 -9.93
C LYS A 119 -0.88 15.72 -8.57
N GLY A 120 -1.29 16.62 -7.68
CA GLY A 120 -1.90 16.30 -6.41
C GLY A 120 -3.40 16.57 -6.36
N TYR A 121 -4.15 15.71 -5.67
CA TYR A 121 -5.62 15.77 -5.59
C TYR A 121 -6.12 17.03 -4.89
N ALA A 122 -5.34 17.58 -3.95
CA ALA A 122 -5.63 18.84 -3.26
C ALA A 122 -5.19 20.09 -4.05
N GLY A 123 -4.84 19.95 -5.33
CA GLY A 123 -4.46 21.09 -6.19
C GLY A 123 -3.00 21.53 -6.08
N ALA A 124 -2.10 20.63 -5.70
CA ALA A 124 -0.67 20.89 -5.53
C ALA A 124 0.19 19.84 -6.25
N ASP A 125 1.46 19.69 -5.85
CA ASP A 125 2.31 18.58 -6.26
C ASP A 125 1.77 17.24 -5.75
N ASN A 126 2.15 16.16 -6.43
CA ASN A 126 1.76 14.81 -6.04
C ASN A 126 2.36 14.46 -4.67
N GLN A 127 1.51 13.97 -3.76
CA GLN A 127 1.90 13.63 -2.40
C GLN A 127 2.18 12.14 -2.18
N THR A 128 2.13 11.30 -3.23
CA THR A 128 2.47 9.88 -3.11
C THR A 128 3.97 9.73 -2.79
N PRO A 129 4.34 9.23 -1.60
CA PRO A 129 5.73 9.20 -1.18
C PRO A 129 6.53 8.15 -1.96
N LYS A 130 7.83 8.41 -2.13
CA LYS A 130 8.77 7.51 -2.82
C LYS A 130 9.97 7.18 -1.94
N LEU A 131 10.34 5.90 -1.92
CA LEU A 131 11.48 5.43 -1.14
C LEU A 131 12.73 6.05 -1.72
N THR A 132 13.55 6.67 -0.88
CA THR A 132 14.90 7.09 -1.25
C THR A 132 15.87 6.31 -0.39
N THR A 133 16.67 5.46 -1.02
CA THR A 133 17.67 4.65 -0.30
C THR A 133 18.93 4.46 -1.13
N ALA A 134 20.08 4.42 -0.44
CA ALA A 134 21.36 4.04 -1.04
C ALA A 134 21.69 2.55 -0.84
N ASN A 135 20.81 1.80 -0.18
CA ASN A 135 21.04 0.40 0.13
C ASN A 135 21.02 -0.46 -1.15
N PRO A 136 22.12 -1.18 -1.47
CA PRO A 136 22.21 -1.94 -2.71
C PRO A 136 21.17 -3.06 -2.80
N TYR A 137 20.74 -3.62 -1.67
CA TYR A 137 19.72 -4.68 -1.62
C TYR A 137 18.30 -4.16 -1.89
N LEU A 138 18.11 -2.83 -1.85
CA LEU A 138 16.83 -2.18 -2.11
C LEU A 138 16.79 -1.45 -3.45
N ARG A 139 17.76 -1.67 -4.35
CA ARG A 139 17.80 -1.03 -5.68
C ARG A 139 16.53 -1.25 -6.50
N GLY A 140 15.93 -2.45 -6.42
CA GLY A 140 14.70 -2.79 -7.15
C GLY A 140 13.45 -2.06 -6.66
N VAL A 141 13.48 -1.50 -5.45
CA VAL A 141 12.36 -0.78 -4.81
C VAL A 141 12.65 0.72 -4.59
N ASN A 142 13.86 1.18 -4.91
CA ASN A 142 14.22 2.60 -4.81
C ASN A 142 13.43 3.45 -5.81
N GLY A 143 12.95 4.61 -5.38
CA GLY A 143 12.11 5.51 -6.18
C GLY A 143 10.63 5.10 -6.29
N LYS A 144 10.23 4.00 -5.65
CA LYS A 144 8.86 3.46 -5.65
C LYS A 144 8.10 3.84 -4.38
N THR A 145 6.78 3.86 -4.45
CA THR A 145 5.92 3.96 -3.25
C THR A 145 5.92 2.61 -2.55
N TRP A 146 6.01 2.59 -1.21
CA TRP A 146 6.34 1.37 -0.49
C TRP A 146 5.64 1.21 0.85
N VAL A 147 5.61 -0.03 1.33
CA VAL A 147 5.26 -0.45 2.68
C VAL A 147 6.42 -1.25 3.25
N THR A 148 6.73 -1.07 4.53
CA THR A 148 7.83 -1.76 5.20
C THR A 148 7.33 -2.53 6.41
N VAL A 149 7.69 -3.81 6.47
CA VAL A 149 7.57 -4.67 7.65
C VAL A 149 8.97 -4.88 8.21
N VAL A 150 9.14 -4.66 9.51
CA VAL A 150 10.37 -5.00 10.22
C VAL A 150 10.13 -6.27 11.02
N ASP A 151 10.99 -7.26 10.83
CA ASP A 151 11.00 -8.52 11.55
C ASP A 151 12.39 -8.76 12.17
N LYS A 152 12.44 -8.55 13.47
CA LYS A 152 13.60 -8.75 14.34
C LYS A 152 13.32 -9.84 15.37
N GLN A 153 12.39 -10.77 15.11
CA GLN A 153 12.01 -11.81 16.08
C GLN A 153 13.22 -12.63 16.55
N ASN A 154 14.24 -12.81 15.71
CA ASN A 154 15.51 -13.45 16.07
C ASN A 154 16.30 -12.77 17.20
N SER A 155 16.06 -11.49 17.46
CA SER A 155 16.66 -10.73 18.55
C SER A 155 15.89 -10.82 19.87
N ARG A 156 14.74 -11.50 19.89
CA ARG A 156 13.90 -11.64 21.08
C ARG A 156 14.65 -12.28 22.24
N THR A 157 14.44 -11.76 23.44
CA THR A 157 15.02 -12.31 24.67
C THR A 157 14.08 -13.27 25.39
N ASP A 158 12.78 -12.96 25.43
CA ASP A 158 11.76 -13.72 26.14
C ASP A 158 11.03 -14.69 25.20
N THR A 159 10.99 -15.98 25.53
CA THR A 159 10.35 -17.00 24.66
C THR A 159 9.43 -17.95 25.42
N ASP A 160 8.39 -18.43 24.75
CA ASP A 160 7.48 -19.50 25.16
C ASP A 160 7.02 -20.32 23.93
N ASP A 161 6.04 -21.22 24.12
CA ASP A 161 5.55 -22.10 23.06
C ASP A 161 4.89 -21.36 21.88
N LYS A 162 4.32 -20.17 22.13
CA LYS A 162 3.65 -19.29 21.16
C LYS A 162 4.52 -18.13 20.69
N ASN A 163 5.67 -17.92 21.31
CA ASN A 163 6.53 -16.76 21.13
C ASN A 163 8.00 -17.19 21.09
N ASN A 164 8.66 -17.22 19.94
CA ASN A 164 10.05 -17.63 19.88
C ASN A 164 10.90 -16.73 18.98
N LYS A 165 12.16 -17.13 18.76
CA LYS A 165 13.13 -16.38 17.98
C LYS A 165 13.11 -16.69 16.48
N ILE A 166 12.15 -17.47 16.01
CA ILE A 166 11.98 -17.77 14.59
C ILE A 166 11.31 -16.56 13.94
N THR A 167 11.93 -16.07 12.89
CA THR A 167 11.44 -14.98 12.04
C THR A 167 10.56 -15.54 10.94
N GLY A 168 9.78 -14.68 10.31
CA GLY A 168 8.85 -15.04 9.25
C GLY A 168 7.45 -15.41 9.76
N ASP A 169 6.69 -16.12 8.91
CA ASP A 169 5.30 -16.57 9.13
C ASP A 169 4.28 -15.47 9.47
N TRP A 170 4.58 -14.22 9.11
CA TRP A 170 3.63 -13.13 9.20
C TRP A 170 2.92 -12.86 7.87
N GLN A 171 1.84 -12.09 7.96
CA GLN A 171 0.97 -11.73 6.86
C GLN A 171 0.78 -10.22 6.81
N LEU A 172 1.06 -9.60 5.66
CA LEU A 172 0.71 -8.22 5.37
C LEU A 172 -0.53 -8.17 4.47
N SER A 173 -1.56 -7.45 4.90
CA SER A 173 -2.79 -7.26 4.13
C SER A 173 -3.21 -5.80 4.09
N VAL A 174 -4.11 -5.46 3.16
CA VAL A 174 -4.70 -4.13 3.04
C VAL A 174 -6.19 -4.24 2.71
N LYS A 175 -7.01 -3.36 3.29
CA LYS A 175 -8.42 -3.17 2.92
C LYS A 175 -8.77 -1.70 2.83
N ALA A 176 -9.89 -1.39 2.19
CA ALA A 176 -10.49 -0.07 2.30
C ALA A 176 -11.35 0.04 3.57
N ASP A 177 -11.44 1.23 4.13
CA ASP A 177 -12.33 1.53 5.24
C ASP A 177 -13.71 2.03 4.76
N GLY A 178 -13.83 2.37 3.48
CA GLY A 178 -15.05 2.88 2.88
C GLY A 178 -14.93 3.26 1.41
N PRO A 179 -16.03 3.69 0.79
CA PRO A 179 -16.01 4.29 -0.54
C PRO A 179 -15.31 5.66 -0.53
N LEU A 180 -15.03 6.19 -1.72
CA LEU A 180 -14.55 7.55 -1.90
C LEU A 180 -15.65 8.56 -1.56
N THR A 181 -15.41 9.50 -0.64
CA THR A 181 -16.38 10.53 -0.24
C THR A 181 -15.79 11.93 -0.24
N THR A 182 -16.61 12.96 -0.43
CA THR A 182 -16.17 14.38 -0.30
C THR A 182 -16.08 14.89 1.14
N GLY A 183 -15.96 13.99 2.12
CA GLY A 183 -15.99 14.31 3.55
C GLY A 183 -17.06 13.52 4.31
N SER A 184 -17.41 13.99 5.50
CA SER A 184 -18.39 13.38 6.40
C SER A 184 -19.65 14.24 6.52
N GLY A 185 -20.84 13.64 6.39
CA GLY A 185 -22.12 14.32 6.63
C GLY A 185 -23.18 14.06 5.55
N ALA A 186 -24.39 14.59 5.75
CA ALA A 186 -25.53 14.37 4.85
C ALA A 186 -25.35 14.94 3.44
N SER A 187 -24.45 15.92 3.27
CA SER A 187 -24.11 16.53 1.99
C SER A 187 -22.91 15.86 1.30
N ALA A 188 -22.27 14.87 1.93
CA ALA A 188 -21.12 14.18 1.35
C ALA A 188 -21.55 13.41 0.10
N LYS A 189 -20.82 13.63 -0.99
CA LYS A 189 -21.00 12.88 -2.24
C LYS A 189 -20.13 11.64 -2.17
N THR A 190 -20.63 10.52 -2.67
CA THR A 190 -19.95 9.23 -2.60
C THR A 190 -19.80 8.62 -3.99
N ILE A 191 -18.62 8.08 -4.28
CA ILE A 191 -18.39 7.23 -5.45
C ILE A 191 -18.33 5.79 -4.95
N THR A 192 -19.39 5.03 -5.21
CA THR A 192 -19.46 3.59 -4.91
C THR A 192 -18.82 2.77 -6.02
N GLY A 193 -18.37 1.55 -5.73
CA GLY A 193 -17.87 0.61 -6.76
C GLY A 193 -16.49 0.94 -7.34
N ALA A 194 -15.81 1.97 -6.83
CA ALA A 194 -14.43 2.26 -7.19
C ALA A 194 -13.49 1.14 -6.73
N LYS A 195 -12.41 0.90 -7.48
CA LYS A 195 -11.43 -0.14 -7.20
C LYS A 195 -10.02 0.42 -7.24
N LEU A 196 -9.19 -0.02 -6.31
CA LEU A 196 -7.79 0.31 -6.23
C LEU A 196 -6.96 -0.94 -6.57
N ALA A 197 -6.22 -0.89 -7.67
CA ALA A 197 -5.31 -1.95 -8.09
C ALA A 197 -3.87 -1.57 -7.77
N PHE A 198 -3.11 -2.52 -7.22
CA PHE A 198 -1.66 -2.43 -7.11
C PHE A 198 -1.08 -3.52 -8.01
N ASN A 199 -0.39 -3.11 -9.07
CA ASN A 199 0.14 -4.01 -10.10
C ASN A 199 1.66 -4.14 -9.96
N ASN A 200 2.21 -5.27 -10.40
CA ASN A 200 3.65 -5.52 -10.45
C ASN A 200 4.39 -5.32 -9.12
N THR A 201 3.83 -5.80 -8.00
CA THR A 201 4.45 -5.67 -6.67
C THR A 201 5.92 -6.11 -6.70
N ALA A 202 6.81 -5.16 -6.46
CA ALA A 202 8.23 -5.39 -6.24
C ALA A 202 8.48 -5.67 -4.76
N ALA A 203 9.52 -6.47 -4.49
CA ALA A 203 9.96 -6.77 -3.14
C ALA A 203 11.44 -6.44 -2.99
N GLY A 204 11.83 -6.01 -1.80
CA GLY A 204 13.22 -5.91 -1.39
C GLY A 204 13.35 -6.35 0.07
N HIS A 205 14.53 -6.77 0.45
CA HIS A 205 14.86 -7.12 1.82
C HIS A 205 16.19 -6.49 2.21
N THR A 206 16.34 -6.12 3.48
CA THR A 206 17.64 -5.76 4.02
C THR A 206 17.78 -6.12 5.49
N ALA A 207 18.95 -6.65 5.87
CA ALA A 207 19.34 -6.82 7.26
C ALA A 207 19.73 -5.48 7.93
N ASN A 208 20.07 -4.44 7.16
CA ASN A 208 20.39 -3.11 7.68
C ASN A 208 19.11 -2.32 8.00
N VAL A 209 18.41 -2.75 9.07
CA VAL A 209 17.14 -2.15 9.51
C VAL A 209 17.33 -0.68 9.84
N PHE A 210 18.33 -0.34 10.67
CA PHE A 210 18.57 1.06 11.06
C PHE A 210 18.82 1.97 9.86
N GLY A 211 19.59 1.54 8.86
CA GLY A 211 19.85 2.34 7.66
C GLY A 211 18.62 2.54 6.75
N LEU A 212 17.58 1.73 6.92
CA LEU A 212 16.29 1.93 6.24
C LEU A 212 15.33 2.78 7.08
N THR A 213 15.16 2.43 8.35
CA THR A 213 14.14 3.03 9.22
C THR A 213 14.58 4.36 9.81
N GLN A 214 15.89 4.56 9.95
CA GLN A 214 16.52 5.66 10.70
C GLN A 214 16.03 5.78 12.15
N ASN A 215 15.32 4.77 12.67
CA ASN A 215 14.79 4.76 14.02
C ASN A 215 15.85 4.27 15.01
N VAL A 216 16.16 5.08 16.02
CA VAL A 216 17.21 4.78 17.01
C VAL A 216 16.99 3.46 17.76
N ALA A 217 15.76 2.97 17.88
CA ALA A 217 15.44 1.67 18.48
C ALA A 217 15.91 0.47 17.62
N ASP A 218 16.19 0.68 16.34
CA ASP A 218 16.79 -0.33 15.46
C ASP A 218 18.32 -0.27 15.46
N LYS A 219 18.91 0.74 16.10
CA LYS A 219 20.36 0.91 16.13
C LYS A 219 21.02 -0.26 16.88
N GLY A 220 21.94 -0.93 16.20
CA GLY A 220 22.67 -2.08 16.75
C GLY A 220 22.00 -3.43 16.52
N TYR A 221 20.82 -3.47 15.88
CA TYR A 221 20.30 -4.73 15.35
C TYR A 221 21.22 -5.25 14.24
N THR A 222 21.62 -6.51 14.37
CA THR A 222 22.33 -7.27 13.35
C THR A 222 21.58 -8.58 13.13
N SER A 223 21.27 -8.91 11.87
CA SER A 223 20.77 -10.25 11.57
C SER A 223 21.87 -11.28 11.85
N ASN A 224 21.49 -12.47 12.33
CA ASN A 224 22.43 -13.56 12.57
C ASN A 224 22.89 -14.21 11.24
N ASP A 225 22.21 -13.87 10.15
CA ASP A 225 22.43 -14.36 8.80
C ASP A 225 22.01 -13.28 7.79
N ASP A 226 22.90 -12.96 6.85
CA ASP A 226 22.66 -12.00 5.76
C ASP A 226 21.96 -12.64 4.56
N SER A 227 21.55 -13.92 4.67
CA SER A 227 20.73 -14.57 3.67
C SER A 227 19.47 -13.76 3.39
N ILE A 228 19.37 -13.30 2.15
CA ILE A 228 18.21 -12.56 1.66
C ILE A 228 17.06 -13.56 1.56
N ILE A 229 15.99 -13.28 2.30
CA ILE A 229 14.74 -14.01 2.16
C ILE A 229 13.76 -13.11 1.44
N ASP A 230 13.39 -13.55 0.24
CA ASP A 230 12.33 -12.89 -0.50
C ASP A 230 10.99 -13.20 0.15
N ALA A 231 10.24 -12.15 0.51
CA ALA A 231 8.83 -12.30 0.85
C ALA A 231 8.06 -12.84 -0.35
N ILE A 232 7.08 -13.71 -0.08
CA ILE A 232 6.13 -14.17 -1.09
C ILE A 232 5.16 -13.01 -1.33
N THR A 233 5.23 -12.40 -2.52
CA THR A 233 4.40 -11.24 -2.87
C THR A 233 3.21 -11.61 -3.74
N THR A 234 2.04 -11.05 -3.44
CA THR A 234 0.95 -10.98 -4.41
C THR A 234 1.31 -9.98 -5.50
N LYS A 235 1.56 -10.45 -6.73
CA LYS A 235 2.03 -9.58 -7.83
C LYS A 235 1.01 -8.54 -8.26
N ASN A 236 -0.27 -8.91 -8.31
CA ASN A 236 -1.36 -8.01 -8.65
C ASN A 236 -2.48 -8.20 -7.64
N LEU A 237 -2.90 -7.13 -6.98
CA LEU A 237 -3.97 -7.15 -6.00
C LEU A 237 -4.96 -6.02 -6.27
N THR A 238 -6.22 -6.23 -5.90
CA THR A 238 -7.29 -5.26 -6.10
C THR A 238 -8.12 -5.13 -4.84
N VAL A 239 -8.24 -3.92 -4.33
CA VAL A 239 -9.05 -3.54 -3.17
C VAL A 239 -10.32 -2.86 -3.66
N ASN A 240 -11.48 -3.39 -3.28
CA ASN A 240 -12.75 -2.71 -3.51
C ASN A 240 -12.88 -1.56 -2.49
N LEU A 241 -13.14 -0.34 -2.97
CA LEU A 241 -13.35 0.83 -2.10
C LEU A 241 -14.80 0.86 -1.64
N ALA A 242 -15.09 0.10 -0.59
CA ALA A 242 -16.42 -0.07 -0.02
C ALA A 242 -16.32 -0.26 1.51
N ALA A 243 -17.42 -0.02 2.23
CA ALA A 243 -17.45 -0.17 3.70
C ALA A 243 -17.27 -1.63 4.15
N ASP A 244 -17.69 -2.58 3.32
CA ASP A 244 -17.58 -4.02 3.50
C ASP A 244 -16.35 -4.62 2.79
N SER A 245 -15.34 -3.78 2.48
CA SER A 245 -14.10 -4.22 1.85
C SER A 245 -13.41 -5.32 2.67
N THR A 246 -13.06 -6.42 2.00
CA THR A 246 -12.31 -7.52 2.60
C THR A 246 -10.81 -7.25 2.52
N ALA A 247 -10.06 -7.75 3.51
CA ALA A 247 -8.60 -7.69 3.48
C ALA A 247 -8.04 -8.50 2.32
N VAL A 248 -7.12 -7.89 1.58
CA VAL A 248 -6.43 -8.47 0.44
C VAL A 248 -4.96 -8.67 0.81
N GLN A 249 -4.44 -9.86 0.50
CA GLN A 249 -3.06 -10.22 0.77
C GLN A 249 -2.08 -9.40 -0.07
N VAL A 250 -1.12 -8.75 0.58
CA VAL A 250 -0.01 -8.04 -0.08
C VAL A 250 1.20 -8.95 -0.18
N GLY A 251 1.59 -9.56 0.94
CA GLY A 251 2.68 -10.52 0.96
C GLY A 251 2.83 -11.23 2.30
N THR A 252 3.49 -12.37 2.27
CA THR A 252 3.80 -13.20 3.43
C THR A 252 5.28 -13.54 3.44
N THR A 253 5.74 -14.09 4.55
CA THR A 253 7.05 -14.74 4.64
C THR A 253 6.86 -16.15 5.16
N VAL A 254 7.79 -17.04 4.81
CA VAL A 254 7.90 -18.37 5.42
C VAL A 254 8.84 -18.32 6.63
N SER A 255 8.56 -19.14 7.63
CA SER A 255 9.41 -19.35 8.81
C SER A 255 10.86 -19.62 8.44
N VAL A 256 11.77 -18.89 9.06
CA VAL A 256 13.21 -19.09 8.94
C VAL A 256 13.90 -18.93 10.28
N THR A 257 14.92 -19.76 10.50
CA THR A 257 15.52 -19.93 11.82
C THR A 257 16.67 -18.96 12.11
N SER A 258 17.18 -18.24 11.11
CA SER A 258 18.42 -17.46 11.24
C SER A 258 18.36 -16.01 10.75
N SER A 259 17.51 -15.66 9.77
CA SER A 259 17.54 -14.34 9.12
C SER A 259 16.33 -13.47 9.46
N GLY A 260 16.58 -12.20 9.75
CA GLY A 260 15.56 -11.18 9.94
C GLY A 260 15.88 -9.93 9.13
N GLY A 261 15.22 -8.83 9.42
CA GLY A 261 15.47 -7.55 8.78
C GLY A 261 14.19 -6.82 8.42
N ALA A 262 14.29 -5.97 7.40
CA ALA A 262 13.18 -5.21 6.88
C ALA A 262 12.79 -5.71 5.49
N TYR A 263 11.49 -5.95 5.31
CA TYR A 263 10.86 -6.36 4.06
C TYR A 263 10.11 -5.18 3.49
N VAL A 264 10.41 -4.84 2.24
CA VAL A 264 9.85 -3.70 1.52
C VAL A 264 9.01 -4.19 0.36
N PHE A 265 7.72 -3.87 0.37
CA PHE A 265 6.79 -4.10 -0.75
C PHE A 265 6.58 -2.77 -1.45
N ALA A 266 6.80 -2.70 -2.77
CA ALA A 266 6.81 -1.43 -3.46
C ALA A 266 6.22 -1.48 -4.87
N TRP A 267 5.75 -0.32 -5.33
CA TRP A 267 5.07 -0.12 -6.60
C TRP A 267 5.54 1.19 -7.24
N ASP A 268 5.73 1.18 -8.56
CA ASP A 268 5.76 2.44 -9.28
C ASP A 268 4.42 3.16 -9.09
N PRO A 269 4.37 4.48 -8.85
CA PRO A 269 3.10 5.18 -8.69
C PRO A 269 2.17 5.04 -9.91
N SER A 270 2.71 4.77 -11.10
CA SER A 270 1.93 4.46 -12.31
C SER A 270 1.22 3.12 -12.26
N ASP A 271 1.72 2.19 -11.45
CA ASP A 271 1.20 0.82 -11.33
C ASP A 271 0.13 0.70 -10.24
N ILE A 272 -0.02 1.75 -9.42
CA ILE A 272 -1.14 1.91 -8.49
C ILE A 272 -2.25 2.66 -9.23
N GLN A 273 -3.38 1.99 -9.47
CA GLN A 273 -4.45 2.48 -10.31
C GLN A 273 -5.78 2.55 -9.56
N LEU A 274 -6.43 3.70 -9.62
CA LEU A 274 -7.80 3.91 -9.18
C LEU A 274 -8.72 3.84 -10.39
N ALA A 275 -9.56 2.82 -10.45
CA ALA A 275 -10.61 2.68 -11.45
C ALA A 275 -11.95 3.15 -10.86
N LEU A 276 -12.58 4.13 -11.51
CA LEU A 276 -13.91 4.59 -11.16
C LEU A 276 -14.97 3.88 -12.03
N PRO A 277 -16.19 3.63 -11.53
CA PRO A 277 -17.25 3.03 -12.34
C PRO A 277 -17.61 3.92 -13.53
N THR A 278 -17.78 3.34 -14.70
CA THR A 278 -18.07 4.08 -15.94
C THR A 278 -19.47 4.72 -15.96
N ASP A 279 -20.38 4.22 -15.12
CA ASP A 279 -21.73 4.75 -14.90
C ASP A 279 -21.80 5.76 -13.73
N ALA A 280 -20.69 6.04 -13.07
CA ALA A 280 -20.65 6.99 -11.96
C ALA A 280 -20.94 8.43 -12.41
N ASN A 281 -21.86 9.10 -11.71
CA ASN A 281 -22.08 10.53 -11.85
C ASN A 281 -21.20 11.29 -10.84
N ILE A 282 -20.03 11.74 -11.29
CA ILE A 282 -19.04 12.38 -10.41
C ILE A 282 -19.18 13.90 -10.53
N ALA A 283 -19.55 14.53 -9.42
CA ALA A 283 -19.61 15.98 -9.33
C ALA A 283 -18.23 16.58 -8.99
N ALA A 284 -18.11 17.89 -9.13
CA ALA A 284 -16.97 18.63 -8.61
C ALA A 284 -16.78 18.38 -7.10
N GLY A 285 -15.52 18.27 -6.70
CA GLY A 285 -15.08 18.06 -5.32
C GLY A 285 -13.81 17.21 -5.22
N THR A 286 -13.30 17.15 -4.00
CA THR A 286 -12.20 16.26 -3.63
C THR A 286 -12.78 15.04 -2.93
N TYR A 287 -12.43 13.85 -3.40
CA TYR A 287 -12.92 12.58 -2.87
C TYR A 287 -11.78 11.82 -2.20
N THR A 288 -12.00 11.41 -0.96
CA THR A 288 -11.02 10.66 -0.18
C THR A 288 -11.61 9.39 0.44
N THR A 289 -10.77 8.39 0.68
CA THR A 289 -11.05 7.27 1.57
C THR A 289 -9.78 6.88 2.33
N SER A 290 -9.91 5.98 3.30
CA SER A 290 -8.80 5.44 4.07
C SER A 290 -8.59 3.97 3.73
N LEU A 291 -7.33 3.55 3.73
CA LEU A 291 -6.94 2.15 3.73
C LEU A 291 -6.44 1.78 5.11
N THR A 292 -6.73 0.55 5.55
CA THR A 292 -6.08 -0.06 6.71
C THR A 292 -5.14 -1.13 6.21
N TRP A 293 -3.85 -0.97 6.54
CA TRP A 293 -2.82 -1.99 6.38
C TRP A 293 -2.70 -2.76 7.68
N THR A 294 -2.59 -4.08 7.60
CA THR A 294 -2.55 -4.95 8.77
C THR A 294 -1.41 -5.95 8.64
N LEU A 295 -0.53 -5.94 9.63
CA LEU A 295 0.47 -6.98 9.85
C LEU A 295 -0.02 -7.91 10.96
N SER A 296 -0.14 -9.21 10.65
CA SER A 296 -0.68 -10.21 11.58
C SER A 296 0.12 -11.51 11.55
N THR A 297 -0.08 -12.37 12.55
CA THR A 297 0.57 -13.69 12.68
C THR A 297 -0.42 -14.84 12.71
N GLY A 298 -1.68 -14.55 13.03
CA GLY A 298 -2.75 -15.54 13.18
C GLY A 298 -2.65 -16.40 14.45
N ILE A 299 -1.66 -16.18 15.33
CA ILE A 299 -1.56 -16.88 16.61
C ILE A 299 -2.36 -16.13 17.67
N LYS A 300 -3.35 -16.80 18.26
CA LYS A 300 -4.18 -16.27 19.36
C LYS A 300 -3.71 -16.74 20.74
#